data_AF-R9JXK4-F1
#
_entry.id   AF-R9JXK4-F1
#
_cell.length_a   1.000
_cell.length_b   1.000
_cell.length_c   1.000
_cell.angle_alpha   90.00
_cell.angle_beta   90.00
_cell.angle_gamma   90.00
#
_symmetry.space_group_name_H-M   'P 1'
#
loop_
_entity.id
_entity.type
_entity.pdbx_description
1 polymer ?
#
loop_
_entity_poly.entity_id
_entity_poly.type
_entity_poly.pdbx_seq_one_letter_code
_entity_poly.pdbx_strand_id
1 'polypeptide(L)'
;MRGRKPKERDSYILRMADGTLVEVGREIYLEWYQARRREKYQNERNRKYGVCSLNELEEKGNFLSAFIDVKEGVEEIILRDIFRNKVQEVLKSLPAEDVRLVELLYYAEVTLTDAARIFGCSRRTIQNRKKRILDELCQKMKQQGIQGGYF
;
A
#
# COMPACT_ATOMS: atom_id res chain seq x y z
N MET A 1 -15.18 -1.29 -31.40
CA MET A 1 -16.14 -2.15 -32.13
C MET A 1 -17.53 -1.52 -32.00
N ARG A 2 -18.16 -1.11 -33.11
CA ARG A 2 -19.55 -0.64 -33.08
C ARG A 2 -20.44 -1.83 -32.76
N GLY A 3 -21.02 -1.86 -31.57
CA GLY A 3 -22.02 -2.86 -31.19
C GLY A 3 -23.19 -2.86 -32.16
N ARG A 4 -23.89 -4.00 -32.30
CA ARG A 4 -25.12 -4.08 -33.10
C ARG A 4 -26.09 -2.99 -32.65
N LYS A 5 -26.67 -2.27 -33.61
CA LYS A 5 -27.72 -1.27 -33.31
C LYS A 5 -28.87 -1.97 -32.57
N PRO A 6 -29.31 -1.46 -31.41
CA PRO A 6 -30.45 -2.02 -30.70
C PRO A 6 -31.69 -2.04 -31.60
N LYS A 7 -32.37 -3.19 -31.67
CA LYS A 7 -33.63 -3.35 -32.41
C LYS A 7 -34.67 -2.39 -31.84
N GLU A 8 -35.36 -1.68 -32.72
CA GLU A 8 -36.48 -0.82 -32.34
C GLU A 8 -37.66 -1.65 -31.81
N ARG A 9 -38.35 -1.09 -30.83
CA ARG A 9 -39.48 -1.72 -30.12
C ARG A 9 -40.63 -0.72 -30.08
N ASP A 10 -41.84 -1.25 -29.98
CA ASP A 10 -43.06 -0.44 -29.95
C ASP A 10 -43.18 0.36 -28.64
N SER A 11 -42.63 -0.14 -27.52
CA SER A 11 -42.57 0.58 -26.24
C SER A 11 -41.27 0.30 -25.47
N TYR A 12 -40.86 1.27 -24.64
CA TYR A 12 -39.68 1.19 -23.78
C TYR A 12 -40.06 1.51 -22.33
N ILE A 13 -39.78 0.59 -21.41
CA ILE A 13 -40.17 0.71 -19.99
C ILE A 13 -38.92 0.61 -19.13
N LEU A 14 -38.73 1.59 -18.24
CA LEU A 14 -37.71 1.56 -17.20
C LEU A 14 -38.32 1.12 -15.88
N ARG A 15 -37.56 0.28 -15.15
CA ARG A 15 -37.89 -0.10 -13.79
C ARG A 15 -37.02 0.68 -12.82
N MET A 16 -37.67 1.52 -12.02
CA MET A 16 -37.03 2.35 -11.00
C MET A 16 -36.73 1.52 -9.74
N ALA A 17 -35.91 2.08 -8.83
CA ALA A 17 -35.43 1.38 -7.64
C ALA A 17 -36.56 1.10 -6.61
N ASP A 18 -37.58 1.94 -6.62
CA ASP A 18 -38.84 1.84 -5.86
C ASP A 18 -39.82 0.82 -6.45
N GLY A 19 -39.50 0.21 -7.59
CA GLY A 19 -40.32 -0.79 -8.28
C GLY A 19 -41.27 -0.22 -9.33
N THR A 20 -41.32 1.09 -9.49
CA THR A 20 -42.22 1.79 -10.43
C THR A 20 -41.79 1.51 -11.88
N LEU A 21 -42.78 1.30 -12.76
CA LEU A 21 -42.58 1.12 -14.20
C LEU A 21 -42.93 2.43 -14.91
N VAL A 22 -41.95 3.01 -15.61
CA VAL A 22 -42.11 4.28 -16.32
C VAL A 22 -41.88 4.02 -17.80
N GLU A 23 -42.88 4.32 -18.62
CA GLU A 23 -42.73 4.31 -20.07
C GLU A 23 -41.92 5.54 -20.50
N VAL A 24 -40.90 5.31 -21.33
CA VAL A 24 -39.95 6.35 -21.75
C VAL A 24 -39.71 6.29 -23.24
N GLY A 25 -39.18 7.38 -23.80
CA GLY A 25 -38.68 7.37 -25.16
C GLY A 25 -37.47 6.44 -25.33
N ARG A 26 -37.27 5.97 -26.57
CA ARG A 26 -36.13 5.13 -26.97
C ARG A 26 -34.78 5.68 -26.52
N GLU A 27 -34.56 6.98 -26.69
CA GLU A 27 -33.29 7.64 -26.38
C GLU A 27 -33.00 7.58 -24.89
N ILE A 28 -33.99 7.89 -24.06
CA ILE A 28 -33.91 7.85 -22.59
C ILE A 28 -33.62 6.42 -22.12
N TYR A 29 -34.31 5.43 -22.70
CA TYR A 29 -34.08 4.01 -22.38
C TYR A 29 -32.63 3.59 -22.65
N LEU A 30 -32.11 3.95 -23.82
CA LEU A 30 -30.75 3.59 -24.21
C LEU A 30 -29.71 4.28 -23.33
N GLU A 31 -29.88 5.58 -23.06
CA GLU A 31 -28.93 6.34 -22.26
C GLU A 31 -28.89 5.84 -20.80
N TRP A 32 -30.06 5.52 -20.23
CA TRP A 32 -30.15 4.97 -18.88
C TRP A 32 -29.36 3.66 -18.72
N TYR A 33 -29.55 2.70 -19.64
CA TYR A 33 -28.83 1.42 -19.60
C TYR A 33 -27.33 1.57 -19.92
N GLN A 34 -26.96 2.49 -20.81
CA GLN A 34 -25.56 2.78 -21.11
C GLN A 34 -24.83 3.41 -19.92
N ALA A 35 -25.43 4.40 -19.27
CA ALA A 35 -24.91 5.03 -18.06
C ALA A 35 -24.73 4.01 -16.93
N ARG A 36 -25.77 3.21 -16.67
CA ARG A 36 -25.73 2.14 -15.66
C ARG A 36 -24.65 1.10 -15.94
N ARG A 37 -24.41 0.75 -17.21
CA ARG A 37 -23.34 -0.19 -17.57
C ARG A 37 -21.95 0.42 -17.38
N ARG A 38 -21.76 1.70 -17.72
CA ARG A 38 -20.52 2.44 -17.49
C ARG A 38 -20.16 2.48 -16.00
N GLU A 39 -21.11 2.82 -15.15
CA GLU A 39 -20.93 2.83 -13.69
C GLU A 39 -20.56 1.45 -13.16
N LYS A 40 -21.29 0.40 -13.56
CA LYS A 40 -20.98 -0.98 -13.16
C LYS A 40 -19.58 -1.42 -13.63
N TYR A 41 -19.17 -1.02 -14.82
CA TYR A 41 -17.83 -1.33 -15.35
C TYR A 41 -16.72 -0.68 -14.51
N GLN A 42 -16.92 0.57 -14.06
CA GLN A 42 -15.97 1.24 -13.19
C GLN A 42 -15.87 0.54 -11.83
N ASN A 43 -17.00 0.11 -11.25
CA ASN A 43 -17.00 -0.66 -10.00
C ASN A 43 -16.31 -2.03 -10.15
N GLU A 44 -16.55 -2.73 -11.27
CA GLU A 44 -15.87 -3.98 -11.63
C GLU A 44 -14.35 -3.79 -11.72
N ARG A 45 -13.89 -2.67 -12.31
CA ARG A 45 -12.46 -2.32 -12.38
C ARG A 45 -11.89 -1.99 -11.01
N ASN A 46 -12.57 -1.15 -10.21
CA ASN A 46 -12.11 -0.78 -8.88
C ASN A 46 -11.91 -2.02 -8.01
N ARG A 47 -12.85 -2.97 -8.05
CA ARG A 47 -12.73 -4.25 -7.34
C ARG A 47 -11.61 -5.13 -7.87
N LYS A 48 -11.41 -5.21 -9.20
CA LYS A 48 -10.33 -6.00 -9.81
C LYS A 48 -8.93 -5.49 -9.45
N TYR A 49 -8.77 -4.17 -9.41
CA TYR A 49 -7.48 -3.52 -9.20
C TYR A 49 -7.26 -3.06 -7.74
N GLY A 50 -8.23 -3.29 -6.84
CA GLY A 50 -8.13 -2.92 -5.43
C GLY A 50 -8.01 -1.41 -5.21
N VAL A 51 -8.56 -0.60 -6.11
CA VAL A 51 -8.46 0.87 -6.02
C VAL A 51 -9.38 1.34 -4.90
N CYS A 52 -8.79 1.85 -3.81
CA CYS A 52 -9.52 2.52 -2.73
C CYS A 52 -9.49 4.03 -2.96
N SER A 53 -10.61 4.70 -2.74
CA SER A 53 -10.65 6.16 -2.73
C SER A 53 -10.00 6.73 -1.47
N LEU A 54 -9.57 7.99 -1.52
CA LEU A 54 -8.99 8.67 -0.35
C LEU A 54 -9.97 8.73 0.83
N ASN A 55 -11.26 8.99 0.56
CA ASN A 55 -12.31 9.02 1.57
C ASN A 55 -12.51 7.66 2.26
N GLU A 56 -12.52 6.57 1.49
CA GLU A 56 -12.59 5.20 2.06
C GLU A 56 -11.35 4.85 2.90
N LEU A 57 -10.23 5.54 2.69
CA LEU A 57 -8.99 5.34 3.45
C LEU A 57 -9.01 6.14 4.77
N GLU A 58 -9.61 7.34 4.74
CA GLU A 58 -9.82 8.21 5.90
C GLU A 58 -10.81 7.60 6.90
N GLU A 59 -11.93 7.06 6.43
CA GLU A 59 -12.92 6.36 7.28
C GLU A 59 -12.38 5.08 7.92
N LYS A 60 -11.38 4.44 7.29
CA LYS A 60 -10.72 3.25 7.83
C LYS A 60 -9.68 3.57 8.90
N GLY A 61 -9.51 4.84 9.29
CA GLY A 61 -8.65 5.26 10.40
C GLY A 61 -7.14 5.11 10.15
N ASN A 62 -6.73 4.69 8.95
CA ASN A 62 -5.33 4.37 8.64
C ASN A 62 -4.52 5.55 8.09
N PHE A 63 -5.15 6.71 7.82
CA PHE A 63 -4.49 7.78 7.06
C PHE A 63 -3.88 8.91 7.90
N LEU A 64 -4.41 9.17 9.09
CA LEU A 64 -4.14 10.45 9.77
C LEU A 64 -3.01 10.41 10.82
N SER A 65 -2.61 9.26 11.37
CA SER A 65 -1.54 9.24 12.39
C SER A 65 -0.12 9.37 11.83
N ALA A 66 0.09 9.05 10.55
CA ALA A 66 1.44 9.01 9.96
C ALA A 66 1.93 10.37 9.41
N PHE A 67 1.05 11.35 9.24
CA PHE A 67 1.38 12.63 8.56
C PHE A 67 1.18 13.88 9.42
N ILE A 68 0.71 13.76 10.66
CA ILE A 68 0.61 14.91 11.55
C ILE A 68 1.99 15.15 12.13
N ASP A 69 2.69 16.13 11.56
CA ASP A 69 3.84 16.82 12.13
C ASP A 69 3.37 17.62 13.36
N VAL A 70 2.98 16.91 14.42
CA VAL A 70 2.85 17.50 15.75
C VAL A 70 4.27 17.86 16.14
N LYS A 71 4.53 19.13 16.49
CA LYS A 71 5.80 19.54 17.12
C LYS A 71 6.15 18.52 18.19
N GLU A 72 7.15 17.69 17.88
CA GLU A 72 7.58 16.57 18.70
C GLU A 72 7.86 17.11 20.10
N GLY A 73 7.10 16.65 21.10
CA GLY A 73 7.34 17.03 22.48
C GLY A 73 8.73 16.57 22.89
N VAL A 74 9.26 17.20 23.95
CA VAL A 74 10.59 16.85 24.48
C VAL A 74 10.65 15.36 24.85
N GLU A 75 9.53 14.79 25.29
CA GLU A 75 9.38 13.37 25.59
C GLU A 75 9.56 12.49 24.36
N GLU A 76 8.91 12.81 23.22
CA GLU A 76 9.08 12.04 21.99
C GLU A 76 10.50 12.13 21.44
N ILE A 77 11.16 13.29 21.54
CA ILE A 77 12.57 13.45 21.15
C ILE A 77 13.48 12.55 21.98
N ILE A 78 13.29 12.54 23.31
CA ILE A 78 14.06 11.69 24.21
C ILE A 78 13.81 10.20 23.91
N LEU A 79 12.55 9.80 23.70
CA LEU A 79 12.22 8.42 23.34
C LEU A 79 12.90 8.02 22.03
N ARG A 80 12.87 8.87 21.00
CA ARG A 80 13.57 8.62 19.73
C ARG A 80 15.07 8.46 19.90
N ASP A 81 15.68 9.26 20.77
CA ASP A 81 17.11 9.14 21.04
C ASP A 81 17.44 7.82 21.76
N ILE A 82 16.63 7.42 22.74
CA ILE A 82 16.75 6.12 23.41
C ILE A 82 16.61 4.97 22.39
N PHE A 83 15.61 5.02 21.51
CA PHE A 83 15.43 4.03 20.46
C PHE A 83 16.61 3.99 19.49
N ARG A 84 17.11 5.15 19.06
CA ARG A 84 18.29 5.28 18.19
C ARG A 84 19.52 4.64 18.83
N ASN A 85 19.77 4.92 20.10
CA ASN A 85 20.90 4.37 20.84
C ASN A 85 20.82 2.84 20.94
N LYS A 86 19.64 2.30 21.28
CA LYS A 86 19.42 0.84 21.30
C LYS A 86 19.64 0.19 19.94
N VAL A 87 19.16 0.80 18.85
CA VAL A 87 19.38 0.29 17.49
C VAL A 87 20.88 0.27 17.16
N GLN A 88 21.62 1.34 17.51
CA GLN A 88 23.06 1.39 17.31
C GLN A 88 23.81 0.31 18.10
N GLU A 89 23.44 0.04 19.35
CA GLU A 89 24.03 -1.04 20.14
C GLU A 89 23.81 -2.40 19.49
N VAL A 90 22.59 -2.66 19.02
CA VAL A 90 22.28 -3.91 18.33
C VAL A 90 23.08 -4.03 17.03
N LEU A 91 23.20 -2.95 16.24
CA LEU A 91 24.01 -2.95 15.01
C LEU A 91 25.49 -3.20 15.28
N LYS A 92 26.06 -2.66 16.37
CA LYS A 92 27.45 -2.93 16.78
C LYS A 92 27.69 -4.40 17.13
N SER A 93 26.66 -5.14 17.52
CA SER A 93 26.76 -6.57 17.82
C SER A 93 26.76 -7.48 16.59
N LEU A 94 26.53 -6.94 15.39
CA LEU A 94 26.51 -7.71 14.14
C LEU A 94 27.92 -7.88 13.56
N PRO A 95 28.14 -8.93 12.75
CA PRO A 95 29.37 -9.08 11.99
C PRO A 95 29.62 -7.88 11.07
N ALA A 96 30.89 -7.47 10.92
CA ALA A 96 31.27 -6.29 10.13
C ALA A 96 30.75 -6.33 8.68
N GLU A 97 30.71 -7.50 8.04
CA GLU A 97 30.15 -7.64 6.70
C GLU A 97 28.64 -7.39 6.65
N ASP A 98 27.91 -7.81 7.70
CA ASP A 98 26.47 -7.66 7.77
C ASP A 98 26.10 -6.20 8.05
N VAL A 99 26.88 -5.52 8.90
CA VAL A 99 26.78 -4.06 9.11
C VAL A 99 27.00 -3.32 7.80
N ARG A 100 28.07 -3.65 7.06
CA ARG A 100 28.36 -3.05 5.75
C ARG A 100 27.22 -3.27 4.74
N LEU A 101 26.57 -4.43 4.77
CA LEU A 101 25.42 -4.69 3.91
C LEU A 101 24.21 -3.82 4.30
N VAL A 102 23.95 -3.65 5.60
CA VAL A 102 22.88 -2.77 6.09
C VAL A 102 23.16 -1.31 5.71
N GLU A 103 24.39 -0.84 5.90
CA GLU A 103 24.82 0.51 5.51
C GLU A 103 24.56 0.78 4.03
N LEU A 104 24.99 -0.13 3.15
CA LEU A 104 24.77 0.00 1.71
C LEU A 104 23.29 0.05 1.33
N LEU A 105 22.47 -0.81 1.94
CA LEU A 105 21.06 -0.93 1.56
C LEU A 105 20.16 0.17 2.13
N TYR A 106 20.47 0.67 3.32
CA TYR A 106 19.57 1.58 4.06
C TYR A 106 20.10 3.00 4.23
N TYR A 107 21.42 3.21 4.25
CA TYR A 107 22.01 4.55 4.39
C TYR A 107 22.49 5.11 3.06
N ALA A 108 23.10 4.27 2.21
CA ALA A 108 23.53 4.67 0.87
C ALA A 108 22.47 4.39 -0.22
N GLU A 109 21.31 3.83 0.16
CA GLU A 109 20.17 3.51 -0.72
C GLU A 109 20.54 2.70 -1.97
N VAL A 110 21.58 1.86 -1.87
CA VAL A 110 22.05 1.04 -2.98
C VAL A 110 21.05 -0.08 -3.27
N THR A 111 20.78 -0.33 -4.55
CA THR A 111 19.87 -1.40 -4.95
C THR A 111 20.43 -2.78 -4.61
N LEU A 112 19.57 -3.78 -4.43
CA LEU A 112 20.01 -5.17 -4.19
C LEU A 112 20.91 -5.72 -5.32
N THR A 113 20.71 -5.24 -6.55
CA THR A 113 21.52 -5.61 -7.71
C THR A 113 22.93 -5.01 -7.64
N ASP A 114 23.05 -3.76 -7.22
CA ASP A 114 24.35 -3.10 -7.12
C ASP A 114 25.11 -3.57 -5.87
N ALA A 115 24.41 -3.80 -4.76
CA ALA A 115 24.99 -4.47 -3.60
C ALA A 115 25.56 -5.85 -3.98
N ALA A 116 24.82 -6.65 -4.78
CA ALA A 116 25.32 -7.94 -5.26
C ALA A 116 26.61 -7.82 -6.08
N ARG A 117 26.73 -6.78 -6.92
CA ARG A 117 27.97 -6.46 -7.66
C ARG A 117 29.11 -6.08 -6.71
N ILE A 118 28.86 -5.22 -5.73
CA ILE A 118 29.86 -4.76 -4.75
C ILE A 118 30.40 -5.93 -3.91
N PHE A 119 29.54 -6.87 -3.53
CA PHE A 119 29.91 -8.05 -2.76
C PHE A 119 30.35 -9.24 -3.64
N GLY A 120 30.37 -9.10 -4.96
CA GLY A 120 30.79 -10.15 -5.89
C GLY A 120 29.95 -11.44 -5.81
N CYS A 121 28.67 -11.34 -5.47
CA CYS A 121 27.80 -12.50 -5.23
C CYS A 121 26.46 -12.39 -5.95
N SER A 122 25.65 -13.46 -5.90
CA SER A 122 24.34 -13.44 -6.54
C SER A 122 23.35 -12.54 -5.81
N ARG A 123 22.41 -11.93 -6.55
CA ARG A 123 21.29 -11.17 -5.96
C ARG A 123 20.51 -11.98 -4.91
N ARG A 124 20.32 -13.28 -5.15
CA ARG A 124 19.61 -14.19 -4.23
C ARG A 124 20.37 -14.34 -2.91
N THR A 125 21.69 -14.39 -2.96
CA THR A 125 22.55 -14.42 -1.77
C THR A 125 22.36 -13.16 -0.92
N ILE A 126 22.41 -11.98 -1.54
CA ILE A 126 22.17 -10.71 -0.84
C ILE A 126 20.76 -10.66 -0.22
N GLN A 127 19.75 -11.11 -0.96
CA GLN A 127 18.37 -11.16 -0.45
C GLN A 127 18.24 -12.09 0.76
N ASN A 128 18.86 -13.27 0.72
CA ASN A 128 18.87 -14.21 1.84
C ASN A 128 19.65 -13.65 3.05
N ARG A 129 20.81 -13.02 2.81
CA ARG A 129 21.59 -12.33 3.85
C ARG A 129 20.77 -11.22 4.51
N LYS A 130 20.15 -10.34 3.71
CA LYS A 130 19.25 -9.29 4.20
C LYS A 130 18.16 -9.86 5.09
N LYS A 131 17.49 -10.94 4.66
CA LYS A 131 16.44 -11.58 5.45
C LYS A 131 16.97 -12.08 6.79
N ARG A 132 18.07 -12.85 6.78
CA ARG A 132 18.71 -13.36 8.00
C ARG A 132 19.10 -12.23 8.96
N ILE A 133 19.70 -11.16 8.44
CA ILE A 133 20.12 -10.01 9.23
C ILE A 133 18.91 -9.34 9.90
N LEU A 134 17.82 -9.12 9.14
CA LEU A 134 16.61 -8.52 9.70
C LEU A 134 15.95 -9.42 10.77
N ASP A 135 15.96 -10.73 10.57
CA ASP A 135 15.45 -11.68 11.55
C ASP A 135 16.29 -11.64 12.85
N GLU A 136 17.62 -11.59 12.74
CA GLU A 136 18.54 -11.46 13.87
C GLU A 136 18.38 -10.12 14.61
N LEU A 137 18.26 -9.02 13.86
CA LEU A 137 18.00 -7.69 14.41
C LEU A 137 16.68 -7.67 15.18
N CYS A 138 15.62 -8.25 14.62
CA CYS A 138 14.31 -8.33 15.27
C CYS A 138 14.40 -9.12 16.59
N GLN A 139 15.13 -10.24 16.61
CA GLN A 139 15.33 -11.02 17.84
C GLN A 139 16.12 -10.23 18.89
N LYS A 140 17.23 -9.59 18.52
CA LYS A 140 18.05 -8.79 19.42
C LYS A 140 17.31 -7.55 19.95
N MET A 141 16.51 -6.88 19.10
CA MET A 141 15.68 -5.75 19.52
C MET A 141 14.61 -6.17 20.54
N LYS A 142 13.99 -7.34 20.36
CA LYS A 142 13.05 -7.90 21.35
C LYS A 142 13.71 -8.16 22.69
N GLN A 143 14.95 -8.66 22.70
CA GLN A 143 15.73 -8.84 23.94
C GLN A 143 16.02 -7.51 24.64
N GLN A 144 16.19 -6.42 23.89
CA GLN A 144 16.38 -5.04 24.39
C GLN A 144 15.07 -4.35 24.82
N GLY A 145 13.96 -5.10 24.87
CA GLY A 145 12.64 -4.61 25.26
C GLY A 145 11.94 -3.75 24.21
N ILE A 146 12.43 -3.72 22.97
CA ILE A 146 11.75 -3.05 21.85
C ILE A 146 10.76 -4.06 21.26
N GLN A 147 9.49 -3.95 21.63
CA GLN A 147 8.40 -4.70 21.00
C GLN A 147 7.76 -3.83 19.92
N GLY A 148 7.64 -4.37 18.70
CA GLY A 148 7.01 -3.65 17.58
C GLY A 148 5.56 -3.31 17.90
N GLY A 149 5.14 -2.08 17.58
CA GLY A 149 3.80 -1.56 17.88
C GLY A 149 3.78 -0.19 18.58
N TYR A 150 4.93 0.35 18.95
CA TYR A 150 5.08 1.78 19.23
C TYR A 150 5.54 2.44 17.92
N PHE A 151 4.79 3.45 17.46
CA PHE A 151 4.71 4.02 16.09
C PHE A 151 3.71 3.31 15.17
#